data_AF-A0A699VWK2-F1
#
_entry.id   AF-A0A699VWK2-F1
#
_cell.length_a   1.000
_cell.length_b   1.000
_cell.length_c   1.000
_cell.angle_alpha   90.00
_cell.angle_beta   90.00
_cell.angle_gamma   90.00
#
_symmetry.space_group_name_H-M   'P 1'
#
loop_
_entity.id
_entity.type
_entity.pdbx_description
1 polymer ?
#
loop_
_entity_poly.entity_id
_entity_poly.type
_entity_poly.pdbx_seq_one_letter_code
_entity_poly.pdbx_strand_id
1 'polypeptide(L)'
;MKNLGEKGADDVPGPSVPRKRTRTRKAKSFGSDFQLYLVEGTRDKTVFLREYCYIIEEDPRTLSEAMASRDVVFWKEAIQSEIDS
;
A
#
# COMPACT_ATOMS: atom_id res chain seq x y z
N MET A 1 -20.21 53.23 -44.76
CA MET A 1 -20.36 51.88 -45.33
C MET A 1 -21.07 51.03 -44.30
N LYS A 2 -22.20 50.43 -44.69
CA LYS A 2 -22.98 49.49 -43.88
C LYS A 2 -22.30 48.13 -44.03
N ASN A 3 -22.14 47.37 -42.94
CA ASN A 3 -22.81 46.08 -42.82
C ASN A 3 -22.86 45.66 -41.35
N LEU A 4 -24.05 45.22 -41.01
CA LEU A 4 -24.59 44.85 -39.72
C LEU A 4 -24.68 43.32 -39.72
N GLY A 5 -24.38 42.70 -38.57
CA GLY A 5 -24.91 41.39 -38.21
C GLY A 5 -24.04 40.19 -38.56
N GLU A 6 -23.51 39.54 -37.54
CA GLU A 6 -24.06 38.22 -37.22
C GLU A 6 -24.06 38.02 -35.71
N LYS A 7 -25.22 37.59 -35.22
CA LYS A 7 -25.59 37.44 -33.82
C LYS A 7 -25.66 35.94 -33.56
N GLY A 8 -25.02 35.49 -32.49
CA GLY A 8 -25.38 34.24 -31.83
C GLY A 8 -24.62 33.00 -32.30
N ALA A 9 -23.61 32.63 -31.52
CA ALA A 9 -23.45 31.22 -31.18
C ALA A 9 -23.40 31.20 -29.65
N ASP A 10 -24.51 30.75 -29.06
CA ASP A 10 -24.66 30.58 -27.63
C ASP A 10 -23.53 29.69 -27.09
N ASP A 11 -22.67 30.25 -26.24
CA ASP A 11 -21.73 29.47 -25.45
C ASP A 11 -22.50 28.83 -24.29
N VAL A 12 -23.37 27.87 -24.63
CA VAL A 12 -24.02 27.00 -23.65
C VAL A 12 -22.97 25.97 -23.24
N PRO A 13 -22.52 25.93 -21.98
CA PRO A 13 -21.73 24.82 -21.50
C PRO A 13 -22.61 23.57 -21.62
N GLY A 14 -22.30 22.71 -22.59
CA GLY A 14 -22.94 21.41 -22.71
C GLY A 14 -22.86 20.65 -21.38
N PRO A 15 -23.79 19.71 -21.10
CA PRO A 15 -23.82 18.99 -19.84
C PRO A 15 -22.44 18.43 -19.54
N SER A 16 -21.90 18.75 -18.37
CA SER A 16 -20.57 18.30 -17.95
C SER A 16 -20.58 16.79 -17.81
N VAL A 17 -20.22 16.09 -18.88
CA VAL A 17 -20.07 14.64 -18.83
C VAL A 17 -18.95 14.34 -17.84
N PRO A 18 -19.16 13.48 -16.82
CA PRO A 18 -18.12 13.14 -15.86
C PRO A 18 -16.89 12.63 -16.61
N ARG A 19 -15.84 13.45 -16.65
CA ARG A 19 -14.62 13.13 -17.38
C ARG A 19 -13.94 11.99 -16.63
N LYS A 20 -13.98 10.77 -17.19
CA LYS A 20 -13.25 9.62 -16.64
C LYS A 20 -11.77 9.96 -16.59
N ARG A 21 -11.27 10.25 -15.39
CA ARG A 21 -9.86 10.50 -15.15
C ARG A 21 -9.18 9.16 -14.86
N THR A 22 -8.46 8.64 -15.84
CA THR A 22 -7.52 7.53 -15.59
C THR A 22 -6.36 8.07 -14.76
N ARG A 23 -6.15 7.52 -13.57
CA ARG A 23 -4.94 7.76 -12.78
C ARG A 23 -4.11 6.48 -12.75
N THR A 24 -2.84 6.59 -13.14
CA THR A 24 -1.86 5.54 -12.87
C THR A 24 -1.66 5.43 -11.36
N ARG A 25 -1.87 4.23 -10.79
CA ARG A 25 -1.48 3.97 -9.40
C ARG A 25 0.04 3.97 -9.33
N LYS A 26 0.62 4.82 -8.47
CA LYS A 26 2.00 4.71 -8.03
C LYS A 26 2.02 3.94 -6.71
N ALA A 27 2.97 3.02 -6.56
CA ALA A 27 3.25 2.41 -5.26
C ALA A 27 3.64 3.51 -4.27
N LYS A 28 3.17 3.38 -3.02
CA LYS A 28 3.56 4.25 -1.91
C LYS A 28 4.38 3.41 -0.94
N SER A 29 5.54 3.91 -0.52
CA SER A 29 6.22 3.44 0.68
C SER A 29 5.65 4.18 1.89
N PHE A 30 5.56 3.50 3.02
CA PHE A 30 5.03 4.07 4.26
C PHE A 30 6.09 4.80 5.10
N GLY A 31 7.37 4.70 4.72
CA GLY A 31 8.49 5.29 5.45
C GLY A 31 8.85 4.49 6.71
N SER A 32 9.92 4.92 7.39
CA SER A 32 10.42 4.31 8.64
C SER A 32 9.49 4.52 9.83
N ASP A 33 8.65 5.55 9.78
CA ASP A 33 7.84 6.00 10.92
C ASP A 33 6.47 5.33 10.96
N PHE A 34 6.20 4.42 10.03
CA PHE A 34 4.97 3.65 9.99
C PHE A 34 5.02 2.54 11.04
N GLN A 35 3.98 2.46 11.86
CA GLN A 35 3.84 1.45 12.91
C GLN A 35 2.53 0.69 12.66
N LEU A 36 2.60 -0.64 12.63
CA LEU A 36 1.42 -1.51 12.50
C LEU A 36 1.23 -2.32 13.78
N TYR A 37 -0.03 -2.44 14.19
CA TYR A 37 -0.42 -3.27 15.31
C TYR A 37 -1.49 -4.24 14.85
N LEU A 38 -1.36 -5.52 15.25
CA LEU A 38 -2.48 -6.43 15.21
C LEU A 38 -3.37 -6.12 16.40
N VAL A 39 -4.61 -5.72 16.11
CA VAL A 39 -5.63 -5.47 17.11
C VAL A 39 -6.51 -6.70 17.20
N GLU A 40 -6.52 -7.34 18.35
CA GLU A 40 -7.50 -8.37 18.68
C GLU A 40 -8.69 -7.71 19.36
N GLY A 41 -9.91 -7.93 18.86
CA GLY A 41 -11.12 -7.33 19.41
C GLY A 41 -12.18 -7.00 18.34
N THR A 42 -13.18 -6.23 18.73
CA THR A 42 -14.21 -5.70 17.81
C THR A 42 -13.87 -4.27 17.40
N ARG A 43 -14.58 -3.75 16.39
CA ARG A 43 -14.41 -2.35 15.93
C ARG A 43 -14.49 -1.33 17.08
N ASP A 44 -15.33 -1.62 18.07
CA ASP A 44 -15.65 -0.68 19.14
C ASP A 44 -14.92 -1.02 20.46
N LYS A 45 -14.22 -2.17 20.54
CA LYS A 45 -13.46 -2.60 21.72
C LYS A 45 -12.21 -3.38 21.32
N THR A 46 -11.05 -2.78 21.59
CA THR A 46 -9.77 -3.46 21.49
C THR A 46 -9.50 -4.27 22.76
N VAL A 47 -9.19 -5.55 22.59
CA VAL A 47 -8.93 -6.50 23.69
C VAL A 47 -7.43 -6.66 23.89
N PHE A 48 -6.66 -6.79 22.81
CA PHE A 48 -5.19 -6.81 22.85
C PHE A 48 -4.59 -6.08 21.66
N LEU A 49 -3.51 -5.33 21.92
CA LEU A 49 -2.67 -4.72 20.91
C LEU A 49 -1.35 -5.51 20.88
N ARG A 50 -1.07 -6.19 19.77
CA ARG A 50 0.21 -6.84 19.52
C ARG A 50 0.95 -6.03 18.46
N GLU A 51 2.16 -5.58 18.77
CA GLU A 51 3.04 -4.97 17.76
C GLU A 51 3.28 -6.00 16.66
N TYR A 52 2.83 -5.69 15.44
CA TYR A 52 2.91 -6.62 14.34
C TYR A 52 4.18 -6.33 13.53
N CYS A 53 5.11 -7.27 13.58
CA CYS A 53 6.28 -7.24 12.72
C CYS A 53 5.82 -7.70 11.34
N TYR A 54 5.64 -6.76 10.41
CA TYR A 54 5.65 -7.13 9.00
C TYR A 54 7.00 -7.80 8.68
N ILE A 55 6.97 -8.76 7.77
CA ILE A 55 8.08 -8.97 6.83
C ILE A 55 8.04 -7.73 5.91
N ILE A 56 8.53 -6.58 6.41
CA ILE A 56 8.62 -5.33 5.62
C ILE A 56 9.82 -5.42 4.68
N GLU A 57 10.81 -6.20 5.10
CA GLU A 57 11.99 -6.53 4.30
C GLU A 57 11.66 -7.64 3.31
N GLU A 58 12.39 -7.68 2.21
CA GLU A 58 12.29 -8.79 1.26
C GLU A 58 12.77 -10.08 1.95
N ASP A 59 12.29 -11.24 1.49
CA ASP A 59 12.74 -12.52 2.04
C ASP A 59 14.28 -12.60 2.00
N PRO A 60 14.91 -13.11 3.08
CA PRO A 60 16.37 -13.22 3.12
C PRO A 60 16.83 -14.11 1.97
N ARG A 61 17.70 -13.57 1.11
CA ARG A 61 18.23 -14.27 -0.06
C ARG A 61 19.47 -15.08 0.28
N THR A 62 20.08 -14.79 1.43
CA THR A 62 21.27 -15.48 1.93
C THR A 62 21.06 -16.01 3.34
N LEU A 63 21.82 -17.06 3.70
CA LEU A 63 21.83 -17.58 5.06
C LEU A 63 22.24 -16.51 6.09
N SER A 64 23.20 -15.64 5.74
CA SER A 64 23.65 -14.58 6.65
C SER A 64 22.54 -13.58 6.94
N GLU A 65 21.75 -13.21 5.93
CA GLU A 65 20.57 -12.35 6.10
C GLU A 65 19.53 -13.06 6.97
N ALA A 66 19.24 -14.34 6.71
CA ALA A 66 18.30 -15.12 7.53
C ALA A 66 18.76 -15.21 9.00
N MET A 67 20.05 -15.42 9.25
CA MET A 67 20.62 -15.50 10.61
C MET A 67 20.71 -14.15 11.31
N ALA A 68 20.78 -13.04 10.58
CA ALA A 68 20.72 -11.68 11.13
C ALA A 68 19.27 -11.16 11.26
N SER A 69 18.30 -11.85 10.65
CA SER A 69 16.90 -11.45 10.66
C SER A 69 16.26 -11.63 12.04
N ARG A 70 15.14 -10.92 12.25
CA ARG A 70 14.33 -11.06 13.47
C ARG A 70 13.77 -12.47 13.65
N ASP A 71 13.63 -13.20 12.56
CA ASP A 71 13.08 -14.55 12.50
C ASP A 71 14.18 -15.64 12.59
N VAL A 72 15.38 -15.30 13.09
CA VAL A 72 16.52 -16.23 13.24
C VAL A 72 16.16 -17.53 13.98
N VAL A 73 15.25 -17.47 14.96
CA VAL A 73 14.80 -18.66 15.70
C VAL A 73 14.09 -19.63 14.76
N PHE A 74 13.14 -19.13 13.96
CA PHE A 74 12.43 -19.92 12.95
C PHE A 74 13.39 -20.52 11.92
N TRP A 75 14.33 -19.72 11.40
CA TRP A 75 15.29 -20.21 10.41
C TRP A 75 16.19 -21.32 10.95
N LYS A 76 16.62 -21.23 12.20
CA LYS A 76 17.42 -22.28 12.84
C LYS A 76 16.64 -23.58 12.99
N GLU A 77 15.38 -23.50 13.41
CA GLU A 77 14.51 -24.68 13.52
C GLU A 77 14.27 -25.34 12.16
N ALA A 78 13.98 -24.55 11.13
CA ALA A 78 13.79 -25.07 9.78
C ALA A 78 15.04 -25.79 9.25
N ILE A 79 16.24 -25.22 9.46
CA ILE A 79 17.50 -25.85 9.07
C ILE A 79 17.73 -27.15 9.86
N GLN A 80 17.49 -27.15 11.16
CA GLN A 80 17.67 -28.33 12.00
C GLN A 80 16.70 -29.46 11.58
N SER A 81 15.44 -29.11 11.29
CA SER A 81 14.45 -30.05 10.77
C SER A 81 14.87 -30.71 9.45
N GLU A 82 15.57 -29.97 8.57
CA GLU A 82 16.08 -30.53 7.31
C GLU A 82 17.26 -31.48 7.56
N ILE A 83 18.14 -31.15 8.52
CA ILE A 83 19.29 -32.00 8.89
C ILE A 83 18.84 -33.30 9.57
N ASP A 84 17.77 -33.23 10.36
CA ASP A 84 17.24 -34.37 11.11
C ASP A 84 16.27 -35.25 10.30
N SER A 85 15.98 -34.89 9.04
CA SER A 85 15.09 -35.63 8.13
C SER A 85 15.79 -36.71 7.31
#